data_AF-A0A8J5XVB3-F1
#
_entry.id   AF-A0A8J5XVB3-F1
#
_cell.length_a   1.000
_cell.length_b   1.000
_cell.length_c   1.000
_cell.angle_alpha   90.00
_cell.angle_beta   90.00
_cell.angle_gamma   90.00
#
_symmetry.space_group_name_H-M   'P 1'
#
loop_
_entity.id
_entity.type
_entity.pdbx_description
1 polymer ?
#
loop_
_entity_poly.entity_id
_entity_poly.type
_entity_poly.pdbx_seq_one_letter_code
_entity_poly.pdbx_strand_id
1 'polypeptide(L)'
;MPETLAFKQSKGASVALAGKDAPAQHTIPPMSAAQAEKVLAAFDLDSTFGPSVGLSRADRWERARALGLNPPEEVRVALNVPHAVNSSVFARAMGAAT
;
A
#
# COMPACT_ATOMS: atom_id res chain seq x y z
N MET A 1 -12.95 38.52 19.77
CA MET A 1 -12.91 37.08 20.08
C MET A 1 -13.77 36.35 19.06
N PRO A 2 -13.20 35.57 18.13
CA PRO A 2 -13.95 34.50 17.48
C PRO A 2 -13.64 33.17 18.19
N GLU A 3 -14.68 32.54 18.71
CA GLU A 3 -14.65 31.17 19.20
C GLU A 3 -14.51 30.20 18.02
N THR A 4 -13.58 29.24 18.12
CA THR A 4 -13.47 28.12 17.18
C THR A 4 -13.47 26.81 17.95
N LEU A 5 -14.48 25.99 17.65
CA LEU A 5 -14.81 24.71 18.25
C LEU A 5 -13.59 23.79 18.41
N ALA A 6 -13.37 23.35 19.65
CA ALA A 6 -12.45 22.28 20.01
C ALA A 6 -13.00 20.92 19.55
N PHE A 7 -12.33 20.29 18.58
CA PHE A 7 -12.59 18.91 18.19
C PHE A 7 -12.08 17.97 19.29
N LYS A 8 -13.01 17.43 20.09
CA LYS A 8 -12.73 16.43 21.12
C LYS A 8 -12.42 15.08 20.46
N GLN A 9 -11.14 14.74 20.36
CA GLN A 9 -10.68 13.38 20.12
C GLN A 9 -10.99 12.54 21.37
N SER A 10 -11.97 11.64 21.27
CA SER A 10 -12.26 10.64 22.29
C SER A 10 -12.20 9.26 21.65
N LYS A 11 -11.19 8.46 21.99
CA LYS A 11 -11.32 7.00 22.00
C LYS A 11 -10.23 6.37 22.88
N GLY A 12 -10.60 6.11 24.13
CA GLY A 12 -9.94 5.10 24.94
C GLY A 12 -10.49 3.73 24.55
N ALA A 13 -9.59 2.82 24.19
CA ALA A 13 -9.83 1.39 24.21
C ALA A 13 -8.49 0.74 24.56
N SER A 14 -8.24 0.60 25.86
CA SER A 14 -7.21 -0.28 26.37
C SER A 14 -7.56 -1.71 25.98
N VAL A 15 -6.67 -2.35 25.22
CA VAL A 15 -6.60 -3.81 25.17
C VAL A 15 -5.21 -4.21 25.66
N ALA A 16 -5.19 -4.74 26.87
CA ALA A 16 -4.04 -5.43 27.43
C ALA A 16 -3.85 -6.73 26.64
N LEU A 17 -2.63 -7.01 26.18
CA LEU A 17 -2.22 -8.35 25.80
C LEU A 17 -0.86 -8.66 26.40
N ALA A 18 -0.89 -9.70 27.23
CA ALA A 18 0.21 -10.31 27.95
C ALA A 18 1.37 -10.72 27.02
N GLY A 19 2.58 -10.65 27.56
CA GLY A 19 3.74 -11.27 26.95
C GLY A 19 3.57 -12.78 26.80
N LYS A 20 3.99 -13.27 25.64
CA LYS A 20 4.36 -14.67 25.38
C LYS A 20 5.20 -14.73 24.12
N ASP A 21 6.51 -14.91 24.36
CA ASP A 21 7.49 -15.66 23.57
C ASP A 21 7.62 -15.44 22.04
N ALA A 22 8.89 -15.26 21.65
CA ALA A 22 9.51 -15.36 20.33
C ALA A 22 9.56 -14.11 19.42
N PRO A 23 10.75 -13.72 18.92
CA PRO A 23 10.87 -12.85 17.75
C PRO A 23 10.50 -13.66 16.51
N ALA A 24 9.19 -13.88 16.30
CA ALA A 24 8.70 -14.35 15.02
C ALA A 24 8.84 -13.19 14.04
N GLN A 25 10.02 -13.14 13.42
CA GLN A 25 10.29 -12.40 12.20
C GLN A 25 9.06 -12.55 11.32
N HIS A 26 8.35 -11.44 11.04
CA HIS A 26 7.22 -11.40 10.10
C HIS A 26 7.77 -11.77 8.72
N THR A 27 7.99 -13.06 8.52
CA THR A 27 8.46 -13.63 7.27
C THR A 27 7.21 -13.73 6.45
N ILE A 28 6.91 -12.67 5.69
CA ILE A 28 5.88 -12.72 4.66
C ILE A 28 6.23 -13.95 3.81
N PRO A 29 5.39 -15.01 3.81
CA PRO A 29 5.70 -16.20 3.04
C PRO A 29 5.93 -15.82 1.57
N PRO A 30 6.76 -16.56 0.82
CA PRO A 30 7.01 -16.24 -0.58
C PRO A 30 5.67 -16.20 -1.33
N MET A 31 5.25 -15.00 -1.70
CA MET A 31 3.94 -14.77 -2.28
C MET A 31 3.97 -15.15 -3.76
N SER A 32 3.05 -16.01 -4.20
CA SER A 32 2.91 -16.36 -5.62
C SER A 32 2.34 -15.19 -6.45
N ALA A 33 2.56 -15.19 -7.76
CA ALA A 33 2.05 -14.14 -8.65
C ALA A 33 0.51 -13.99 -8.57
N ALA A 34 -0.23 -15.10 -8.47
CA ALA A 34 -1.69 -15.07 -8.34
C ALA A 34 -2.17 -14.46 -7.01
N GLN A 35 -1.39 -14.61 -5.93
CA GLN A 35 -1.67 -13.96 -4.65
C GLN A 35 -1.32 -12.47 -4.72
N ALA A 36 -0.20 -12.12 -5.36
CA ALA A 36 0.20 -10.73 -5.58
C ALA A 36 -0.89 -9.95 -6.33
N GLU A 37 -1.45 -10.53 -7.40
CA GLU A 37 -2.55 -9.89 -8.15
C GLU A 37 -3.79 -9.65 -7.30
N LYS A 38 -4.16 -10.59 -6.42
CA LYS A 38 -5.30 -10.41 -5.50
C LYS A 38 -5.06 -9.27 -4.52
N VAL A 39 -3.86 -9.18 -3.95
CA VAL A 39 -3.46 -8.10 -3.03
C VAL A 39 -3.48 -6.75 -3.76
N LEU A 40 -2.88 -6.68 -4.95
CA LEU A 40 -2.87 -5.46 -5.77
C LEU A 40 -4.29 -5.03 -6.20
N ALA A 41 -5.15 -5.99 -6.57
CA ALA A 41 -6.54 -5.70 -6.94
C ALA A 41 -7.35 -5.19 -5.74
N ALA A 42 -7.18 -5.77 -4.56
CA ALA A 42 -7.80 -5.27 -3.34
C ALA A 42 -7.34 -3.84 -3.02
N PHE A 43 -6.04 -3.57 -3.20
CA PHE A 43 -5.47 -2.22 -3.02
C PHE A 43 -6.02 -1.21 -4.05
N ASP A 44 -6.21 -1.61 -5.31
CA ASP A 44 -6.78 -0.73 -6.35
C ASP A 44 -8.25 -0.35 -6.09
N LEU A 45 -9.00 -1.21 -5.40
CA LEU A 45 -10.39 -0.98 -5.01
C LEU A 45 -10.53 -0.11 -3.75
N ASP A 46 -9.46 0.01 -2.96
CA ASP A 46 -9.47 0.81 -1.74
C ASP A 46 -9.22 2.30 -2.03
N SER A 47 -10.31 3.07 -2.07
CA SER A 47 -10.27 4.52 -2.27
C SER A 47 -9.62 5.31 -1.13
N THR A 48 -9.35 4.68 0.03
CA THR A 48 -8.73 5.33 1.20
C THR A 48 -7.33 5.84 0.88
N PHE A 49 -6.61 5.16 -0.01
CA PHE A 49 -5.25 5.51 -0.44
C PHE A 49 -5.21 6.55 -1.56
N GLY A 50 -6.36 7.08 -1.96
CA GLY A 50 -6.51 8.12 -2.97
C GLY A 50 -6.82 7.58 -4.37
N PRO A 51 -6.99 8.49 -5.35
CA PRO A 51 -7.58 8.15 -6.63
C PRO A 51 -6.78 7.13 -7.47
N SER A 52 -7.58 6.32 -8.17
CA SER A 52 -7.29 5.37 -9.25
C SER A 52 -6.36 5.81 -10.38
N VAL A 53 -6.39 7.10 -10.66
CA VAL A 53 -6.35 7.56 -12.04
C VAL A 53 -5.00 8.18 -12.37
N GLY A 54 -4.37 7.71 -13.45
CA GLY A 54 -3.14 8.29 -14.00
C GLY A 54 -1.85 7.99 -13.22
N LEU A 55 -1.89 7.07 -12.25
CA LEU A 55 -0.73 6.67 -11.44
C LEU A 55 -0.48 5.18 -11.60
N SER A 56 0.80 4.78 -11.64
CA SER A 56 1.14 3.36 -11.49
C SER A 56 0.78 2.89 -10.07
N ARG A 57 0.59 1.58 -9.89
CA ARG A 57 0.33 0.99 -8.56
C ARG A 57 1.44 1.32 -7.56
N ALA A 58 2.69 1.43 -8.02
CA ALA A 58 3.84 1.82 -7.20
C ALA A 58 3.77 3.30 -6.76
N ASP A 59 3.46 4.21 -7.70
CA ASP A 59 3.34 5.64 -7.39
C ASP A 59 2.19 5.92 -6.41
N ARG A 60 1.06 5.21 -6.55
CA ARG A 60 -0.05 5.31 -5.58
C ARG A 60 0.39 4.87 -4.18
N TRP A 61 1.11 3.75 -4.08
CA TRP A 61 1.59 3.25 -2.79
C TRP A 61 2.55 4.25 -2.13
N GLU A 62 3.51 4.80 -2.88
CA GLU A 62 4.45 5.80 -2.36
C GLU A 62 3.73 7.08 -1.90
N ARG A 63 2.74 7.55 -2.66
CA ARG A 63 1.91 8.70 -2.28
C ARG A 63 1.12 8.42 -1.01
N ALA A 64 0.49 7.25 -0.89
CA ALA A 64 -0.25 6.86 0.31
C ALA A 64 0.67 6.82 1.54
N ARG A 65 1.92 6.34 1.39
CA ARG A 65 2.93 6.39 2.44
C ARG A 65 3.30 7.83 2.80
N ALA A 66 3.51 8.69 1.80
CA ALA A 66 3.83 10.10 2.00
C ALA A 66 2.71 10.88 2.70
N LEU A 67 1.44 10.49 2.49
CA LEU A 67 0.27 11.04 3.16
C LEU A 67 0.07 10.49 4.58
N GLY A 68 0.91 9.55 5.04
CA GLY A 68 0.79 8.94 6.37
C GLY A 68 -0.38 7.97 6.50
N LEU A 69 -0.91 7.46 5.38
CA LEU A 69 -2.03 6.51 5.37
C LEU A 69 -1.61 5.07 5.66
N ASN A 70 -0.31 4.83 5.88
CA ASN A 70 0.29 3.53 6.21
C ASN A 70 -0.23 2.39 5.30
N PRO A 71 0.02 2.45 3.98
CA PRO A 71 -0.41 1.40 3.08
C PRO A 71 0.27 0.06 3.45
N PRO A 72 -0.36 -1.10 3.18
CA PRO A 72 0.17 -2.40 3.60
C PRO A 72 1.50 -2.74 2.89
N GLU A 73 2.46 -3.29 3.64
CA GLU A 73 3.76 -3.72 3.07
C GLU A 73 3.60 -4.89 2.09
N GLU A 74 2.55 -5.70 2.26
CA GLU A 74 2.18 -6.78 1.33
C GLU A 74 1.99 -6.26 -0.09
N VAL A 75 1.45 -5.05 -0.26
CA VAL A 75 1.29 -4.39 -1.56
C VAL A 75 2.65 -4.07 -2.16
N ARG A 76 3.60 -3.59 -1.34
CA ARG A 76 4.97 -3.30 -1.78
C ARG A 76 5.70 -4.57 -2.22
N VAL A 77 5.54 -5.65 -1.46
CA VAL A 77 6.06 -6.98 -1.82
C VAL A 77 5.40 -7.46 -3.11
N ALA A 78 4.09 -7.32 -3.25
CA ALA A 78 3.33 -7.69 -4.45
C ALA A 78 3.84 -6.99 -5.72
N LEU A 79 4.20 -5.71 -5.62
CA LEU A 79 4.77 -4.93 -6.73
C LEU A 79 6.14 -5.44 -7.18
N ASN A 80 6.90 -6.10 -6.30
CA ASN A 80 8.20 -6.66 -6.60
C ASN A 80 8.14 -8.14 -7.03
N VAL A 81 6.97 -8.79 -6.93
CA VAL A 81 6.79 -10.15 -7.45
C VAL A 81 6.79 -10.08 -8.98
N PRO A 82 7.65 -10.84 -9.68
CA PRO A 82 7.63 -10.89 -11.14
C PRO A 82 6.31 -11.51 -11.58
N HIS A 83 5.37 -10.67 -12.01
CA HIS A 83 4.17 -11.14 -12.67
C HIS A 83 4.54 -11.44 -14.12
N ALA A 84 4.14 -12.60 -14.62
CA ALA A 84 4.19 -12.91 -16.04
C ALA A 84 3.13 -12.07 -16.76
N VAL A 85 3.32 -10.74 -16.84
CA VAL A 85 2.61 -9.98 -17.86
C VAL A 85 3.24 -10.35 -19.18
N ASN A 86 2.39 -10.72 -20.13
CA ASN A 86 2.77 -10.77 -21.53
C ASN A 86 3.45 -9.44 -21.87
N SER A 87 4.77 -9.50 -22.08
CA SER A 87 5.63 -8.38 -22.43
C SER A 87 5.36 -7.96 -23.87
N SER A 88 4.19 -7.39 -24.10
CA SER A 88 3.75 -6.77 -25.36
C SER A 88 2.48 -6.00 -24.99
N VAL A 89 2.41 -4.67 -25.02
CA VAL A 89 2.55 -3.82 -26.21
C VAL A 89 3.08 -2.40 -25.86
N PHE A 90 3.31 -2.07 -24.58
CA PHE A 90 3.59 -0.69 -24.13
C PHE A 90 4.98 -0.47 -23.48
N ALA A 91 5.85 -1.48 -23.45
CA ALA A 91 7.18 -1.34 -22.88
C ALA A 91 8.16 -0.65 -23.84
N ARG A 92 8.28 0.67 -23.63
CA ARG A 92 9.50 1.48 -23.75
C ARG A 92 9.79 2.19 -25.09
N ALA A 93 9.01 3.23 -25.38
CA ALA A 93 9.53 4.42 -26.02
C ALA A 93 10.37 5.23 -25.00
N MET A 94 11.62 4.84 -24.78
CA MET A 94 12.64 5.77 -24.24
C MET A 94 13.24 6.48 -25.45
N GLY A 95 12.57 7.55 -25.86
CA GLY A 95 13.03 8.51 -26.85
C GLY A 95 12.86 9.92 -26.31
N ALA A 96 13.96 10.54 -25.94
CA ALA A 96 14.23 11.98 -25.94
C ALA A 96 15.73 12.12 -25.64
N ALA A 97 16.57 12.46 -26.63
CA ALA A 97 16.91 13.86 -26.96
C ALA A 97 17.51 14.55 -25.70
N THR A 98 18.78 14.91 -25.66
CA THR A 98 19.53 15.74 -26.61
C THR A 98 21.02 15.60 -26.32
#